data_AF-A0A2A5CJJ1-F1
#
_entry.id   AF-A0A2A5CJJ1-F1
#
_cell.length_a   1.000
_cell.length_b   1.000
_cell.length_c   1.000
_cell.angle_alpha   90.00
_cell.angle_beta   90.00
_cell.angle_gamma   90.00
#
_symmetry.space_group_name_H-M   'P 1'
#
loop_
_entity.id
_entity.type
_entity.pdbx_description
1 polymer ?
#
loop_
_entity_poly.entity_id
_entity_poly.type
_entity_poly.pdbx_seq_one_letter_code
_entity_poly.pdbx_strand_id
1 'polypeptide(L)' 'MIKPYFPLSHGIPRIDDLRVISGIIHVLKRGLQWQDAPAEYGPHKTLYNRFIRWSEMGVFNKIFIALSRA' A
#
# COMPACT_ATOMS: atom_id res chain seq x y z
N MET A 1 -7.27 11.35 -4.78
CA MET A 1 -6.81 11.28 -6.19
C MET A 1 -6.01 10.02 -6.55
N ILE A 2 -5.47 9.22 -5.62
CA ILE A 2 -4.61 8.05 -5.98
C ILE A 2 -5.33 6.71 -6.19
N LYS A 3 -6.62 6.62 -5.87
CA LYS A 3 -7.43 5.39 -6.03
C LYS A 3 -7.32 4.68 -7.40
N PRO A 4 -7.27 5.38 -8.56
CA PRO A 4 -7.20 4.70 -9.86
C PRO A 4 -5.88 3.99 -10.16
N TYR A 5 -4.81 4.21 -9.37
CA TYR A 5 -3.52 3.59 -9.61
C TYR A 5 -3.35 2.23 -8.90
N PHE A 6 -4.30 1.85 -8.03
CA PHE A 6 -4.28 0.55 -7.39
C PHE A 6 -4.80 -0.54 -8.34
N PRO A 7 -4.24 -1.76 -8.25
CA PRO A 7 -4.68 -2.88 -9.08
C PRO A 7 -6.10 -3.33 -8.70
N LEU A 8 -6.92 -3.60 -9.72
CA LEU A 8 -8.32 -4.00 -9.57
C LEU A 8 -8.47 -5.31 -8.76
N SER A 9 -9.56 -5.38 -7.99
CA SER A 9 -9.95 -6.57 -7.22
C SER A 9 -10.51 -7.65 -8.13
N HIS A 10 -10.04 -8.89 -7.96
CA HIS A 10 -10.64 -10.06 -8.61
C HIS A 10 -11.74 -10.64 -7.69
N GLY A 11 -12.89 -9.97 -7.62
CA GLY A 11 -14.11 -10.51 -7.01
C GLY A 11 -14.26 -10.43 -5.48
N ILE A 12 -13.21 -10.15 -4.70
CA ILE A 12 -13.30 -9.95 -3.24
C ILE A 12 -13.16 -8.46 -2.88
N PRO A 13 -14.08 -7.88 -2.07
CA PRO A 13 -13.92 -6.52 -1.55
C PRO A 13 -12.64 -6.45 -0.71
N ARG A 14 -11.69 -5.62 -1.13
CA ARG A 14 -10.40 -5.47 -0.43
C ARG A 14 -10.57 -4.56 0.79
N ILE A 15 -9.76 -4.82 1.83
CA ILE A 15 -9.39 -3.77 2.80
C ILE A 15 -8.97 -2.54 2.00
N ASP A 16 -9.45 -1.36 2.40
CA ASP A 16 -9.20 -0.10 1.71
C ASP A 16 -7.72 0.03 1.33
N ASP A 17 -7.42 0.05 0.03
CA ASP A 17 -6.05 0.12 -0.47
C ASP A 17 -5.34 1.41 0.00
N LEU A 18 -6.11 2.46 0.34
CA LEU A 18 -5.58 3.67 1.00
C LEU A 18 -5.09 3.41 2.43
N ARG A 19 -5.78 2.56 3.17
CA ARG A 19 -5.38 2.16 4.52
C ARG A 19 -4.11 1.32 4.47
N VAL A 20 -4.04 0.39 3.51
CA VAL A 20 -2.85 -0.45 3.30
C VAL A 20 -1.64 0.40 2.90
N ILE A 21 -1.78 1.32 1.94
CA ILE A 21 -0.64 2.17 1.54
C ILE A 21 -0.20 3.08 2.68
N SER A 22 -1.13 3.58 3.49
CA SER A 22 -0.81 4.38 4.67
C SER A 22 0.02 3.57 5.68
N GLY A 23 -0.36 2.30 5.91
CA GLY A 23 0.42 1.39 6.76
C GLY A 23 1.82 1.09 6.22
N ILE A 24 1.94 0.85 4.91
CA ILE A 24 3.25 0.65 4.27
C ILE A 24 4.13 1.89 4.44
N ILE A 25 3.60 3.08 4.16
CA ILE A 25 4.33 4.35 4.31
C ILE A 25 4.73 4.55 5.78
N HIS A 26 3.85 4.25 6.73
CA HIS A 26 4.14 4.38 8.16
C HIS A 26 5.34 3.54 8.58
N VAL A 27 5.34 2.26 8.20
CA VAL A 27 6.43 1.31 8.50
C VAL A 27 7.75 1.80 7.90
N LEU A 28 7.74 2.15 6.61
CA LEU A 28 8.94 2.61 5.89
C LEU A 28 9.48 3.94 6.45
N LYS A 29 8.61 4.90 6.74
CA LYS A 29 9.01 6.23 7.26
C LYS A 29 9.62 6.15 8.65
N ARG A 30 9.16 5.21 9.48
CA ARG A 30 9.62 5.04 10.86
C ARG A 30 10.68 3.96 11.02
N GLY A 31 11.00 3.21 9.95
CA GLY A 31 11.95 2.09 10.01
C GLY A 31 11.48 0.95 10.91
N LEU A 32 10.16 0.74 11.02
CA LEU A 32 9.58 -0.29 11.89
C LEU A 32 9.66 -1.68 11.26
N GLN A 33 9.55 -2.71 12.08
CA GLN A 33 9.24 -4.03 11.55
C GLN A 33 7.77 -4.06 11.12
N TRP A 34 7.43 -4.88 10.13
CA TRP A 34 6.05 -5.05 9.69
C TRP A 34 5.11 -5.46 10.83
N GLN A 35 5.60 -6.27 11.77
CA GLN A 35 4.85 -6.74 12.94
C GLN A 35 4.45 -5.61 13.89
N ASP A 36 5.24 -4.54 13.93
CA ASP A 36 5.00 -3.38 14.79
C ASP A 36 4.07 -2.34 14.14
N ALA A 37 3.58 -2.62 12.92
CA ALA A 37 2.63 -1.75 12.25
C ALA A 37 1.32 -1.66 13.05
N PRO A 38 0.77 -0.47 13.28
CA PRO A 38 -0.52 -0.31 13.94
C PRO A 38 -1.62 -1.16 13.27
N ALA A 39 -2.39 -1.88 14.09
CA ALA A 39 -3.44 -2.80 13.62
C ALA A 39 -4.55 -2.08 12.84
N GLU A 40 -4.69 -0.76 13.00
CA GLU A 40 -5.59 0.08 12.21
C GLU A 40 -5.31 0.02 10.70
N TYR A 41 -4.08 -0.29 10.29
CA TYR A 41 -3.72 -0.44 8.88
C TYR A 41 -4.03 -1.83 8.31
N GLY A 42 -4.46 -2.75 9.17
CA GLY A 42 -4.71 -4.15 8.85
C GLY A 42 -3.55 -5.08 9.22
N PRO A 43 -3.68 -6.38 8.93
CA PRO A 43 -2.69 -7.38 9.34
C PRO A 43 -1.31 -7.10 8.75
N HIS A 44 -0.25 -7.21 9.56
CA HIS A 44 1.14 -6.97 9.11
C HIS A 44 1.52 -7.80 7.87
N LYS A 45 1.06 -9.05 7.80
CA LYS A 45 1.29 -9.94 6.65
C LYS A 45 0.67 -9.40 5.36
N THR A 46 -0.48 -8.74 5.47
CA THR A 46 -1.14 -8.08 4.33
C THR A 46 -0.33 -6.89 3.85
N LEU A 47 0.20 -6.06 4.76
CA LEU A 47 1.05 -4.92 4.41
C LEU A 47 2.30 -5.39 3.65
N TYR A 48 3.01 -6.39 4.19
CA TYR A 48 4.19 -6.95 3.54
C TYR A 48 3.87 -7.55 2.15
N ASN A 49 2.88 -8.44 2.06
CA ASN A 49 2.52 -9.08 0.80
C ASN A 49 2.08 -8.06 -0.27
N ARG A 50 1.40 -7.00 0.15
CA ARG A 50 0.98 -5.90 -0.75
C ARG A 50 2.16 -5.07 -1.17
N PHE A 51 3.08 -4.75 -0.26
CA PHE A 51 4.31 -4.04 -0.60
C PHE A 51 5.10 -4.78 -1.69
N ILE A 52 5.32 -6.09 -1.53
CA ILE A 52 6.03 -6.89 -2.54
C ILE A 52 5.29 -6.89 -3.87
N ARG A 53 4.01 -7.29 -3.88
CA ARG A 53 3.21 -7.35 -5.11
C ARG A 53 3.11 -6.01 -5.83
N TRP A 54 2.91 -4.92 -5.10
CA TRP A 54 2.78 -3.59 -5.68
C TRP A 54 4.11 -3.03 -6.17
N SER A 55 5.22 -3.42 -5.55
CA SER A 55 6.57 -3.11 -6.04
C SER A 55 6.82 -3.79 -7.38
N GLU A 56 6.55 -5.10 -7.47
CA GLU A 56 6.69 -5.88 -8.71
C GLU A 56 5.78 -5.35 -9.84
N MET A 57 4.57 -4.92 -9.51
CA MET A 57 3.62 -4.34 -10.48
C MET A 57 3.90 -2.87 -10.83
N GLY A 58 4.91 -2.24 -10.22
CA GLY A 58 5.25 -0.83 -10.43
C GLY A 58 4.18 0.16 -9.95
N VAL A 59 3.30 -0.23 -9.02
CA VAL A 59 2.20 0.60 -8.51
C VAL A 59 2.74 1.86 -7.83
N PHE A 60 3.79 1.73 -7.01
CA PHE A 60 4.40 2.88 -6.33
C PHE A 60 4.95 3.90 -7.31
N ASN A 61 5.58 3.45 -8.41
CA ASN A 61 6.07 4.35 -9.46
C ASN A 61 4.91 5.09 -10.15
N LYS A 62 3.82 4.39 -10.46
CA LYS A 62 2.62 5.02 -11.05
C LYS A 62 2.03 6.10 -10.14
N ILE A 63 1.94 5.82 -8.84
CA ILE A 63 1.46 6.80 -7.84
C ILE A 63 2.43 7.98 -7.76
N PHE A 64 3.75 7.74 -7.72
CA PHE A 64 4.75 8.81 -7.66
C PHE A 64 4.67 9.73 -8.87
N ILE A 65 4.62 9.18 -10.09
CA ILE A 65 4.49 9.94 -11.34
C ILE A 65 3.19 10.77 -11.35
N ALA A 66 2.10 10.20 -10.84
CA ALA A 66 0.82 10.90 -10.77
C ALA A 66 0.86 12.08 -9.79
N LEU A 67 1.51 11.91 -8.65
CA LEU A 67 1.67 12.96 -7.63
C LEU A 67 2.70 14.02 -8.01
N SER A 68 3.74 13.67 -8.79
CA SER A 68 4.78 14.62 -9.21
C SER A 68 4.34 15.53 -10.38
N ARG A 69 3.21 15.20 -11.02
CA ARG A 69 2.62 15.96 -12.13
C ARG A 69 1.41 16.81 -11.71
N ALA A 70 0.99 16.67 -10.46
CA ALA A 70 -0.06 17.47 -9.83
C ALA A 70 0.56 18.68 -9.13
#